data_AF-A0A4V1UQ15-F1
#
_entry.id   AF-A0A4V1UQ15-F1
#
_cell.length_a   1.000
_cell.length_b   1.000
_cell.length_c   1.000
_cell.angle_alpha   90.00
_cell.angle_beta   90.00
_cell.angle_gamma   90.00
#
_symmetry.space_group_name_H-M   'P 1'
#
loop_
_entity.id
_entity.type
_entity.pdbx_description
1 polymer ?
#
loop_
_entity_poly.entity_id
_entity_poly.type
_entity_poly.pdbx_seq_one_letter_code
_entity_poly.pdbx_strand_id
1 'polypeptide(L)'
;MRPDGSALLAEILAVYAVDMGSLPARIPEVRRAVRRTTNPWYAWRALAICLRSAGRYRQAAEAFVQAGETCPDPLLTWSYRLGAVDSYGQSGRYSAAFELANLILDNLPPASIQYWRARLALGNTLLLAGRDREAVRALEDTAERLEEPEASWARLARSSAMLFGGDPQRALEDARAIDMPEGSTVRGLAEINAAYALVLLGRADEALIALEPWRGHASLDEANRRRVALAIGDASLALGMPEAALV
;
A
#
# COMPACT_ATOMS: atom_id res chain seq x y z
N MET A 1 -31.48 16.27 -16.13
CA MET A 1 -30.25 15.66 -16.72
C MET A 1 -29.69 14.67 -15.71
N ARG A 2 -29.23 13.48 -16.13
CA ARG A 2 -28.57 12.53 -15.21
C ARG A 2 -27.22 13.12 -14.78
N PRO A 3 -26.82 13.05 -13.49
CA PRO A 3 -25.54 13.57 -13.03
C PRO A 3 -24.37 12.83 -13.68
N ASP A 4 -23.25 13.49 -13.94
CA ASP A 4 -22.06 12.84 -14.49
C ASP A 4 -21.26 12.14 -13.40
N GLY A 5 -20.98 10.85 -13.58
CA GLY A 5 -20.15 10.07 -12.67
C GLY A 5 -18.72 10.61 -12.56
N SER A 6 -18.20 11.26 -13.61
CA SER A 6 -16.87 11.87 -13.58
C SER A 6 -16.77 13.02 -12.57
N ALA A 7 -17.81 13.86 -12.50
CA ALA A 7 -17.88 14.98 -11.56
C ALA A 7 -17.97 14.49 -10.11
N LEU A 8 -18.77 13.45 -9.86
CA LEU A 8 -18.84 12.80 -8.56
C LEU A 8 -17.48 12.24 -8.14
N LEU A 9 -16.78 11.56 -9.06
CA LEU A 9 -15.45 11.05 -8.78
C LEU A 9 -14.47 12.19 -8.46
N ALA A 10 -14.51 13.30 -9.21
CA ALA A 10 -13.68 14.46 -8.96
C ALA A 10 -13.91 15.05 -7.55
N GLU A 11 -15.17 15.16 -7.12
CA GLU A 11 -15.51 15.60 -5.76
C GLU A 11 -14.93 14.66 -4.69
N ILE A 12 -15.11 13.34 -4.86
CA ILE A 12 -14.56 12.35 -3.93
C ILE A 12 -13.03 12.38 -3.91
N LEU A 13 -12.36 12.60 -5.04
CA LEU A 13 -10.90 12.73 -5.11
C LEU A 13 -10.42 14.03 -4.45
N ALA A 14 -11.17 15.14 -4.57
CA ALA A 14 -10.85 16.38 -3.89
C ALA A 14 -10.93 16.21 -2.36
N VAL A 15 -11.98 15.56 -1.87
CA VAL A 15 -12.10 15.22 -0.43
C VAL A 15 -11.00 14.26 0.00
N TYR A 16 -10.70 13.23 -0.80
CA TYR A 16 -9.62 12.28 -0.52
C TYR A 16 -8.27 12.98 -0.31
N ALA A 17 -7.96 13.99 -1.12
CA ALA A 17 -6.68 14.71 -1.05
C ALA A 17 -6.51 15.54 0.24
N VAL A 18 -7.60 15.95 0.89
CA VAL A 18 -7.56 16.88 2.04
C VAL A 18 -8.03 16.24 3.35
N ASP A 19 -8.99 15.33 3.30
CA ASP A 19 -9.60 14.69 4.46
C ASP A 19 -10.23 13.33 4.08
N MET A 20 -9.40 12.29 4.05
CA MET A 20 -9.90 10.93 3.83
C MET A 20 -10.84 10.44 4.94
N GLY A 21 -10.78 11.02 6.14
CA GLY A 21 -11.56 10.60 7.30
C GLY A 21 -13.06 10.87 7.16
N SER A 22 -13.45 11.85 6.34
CA SER A 22 -14.86 12.16 6.06
C SER A 22 -15.49 11.35 4.93
N LEU A 23 -14.69 10.69 4.09
CA LEU A 23 -15.18 9.87 2.98
C LEU A 23 -16.17 8.75 3.36
N PRO A 24 -16.05 8.06 4.52
CA PRO A 24 -17.03 7.07 4.95
C PRO A 24 -18.47 7.61 5.02
N ALA A 25 -18.64 8.88 5.41
CA ALA A 25 -19.96 9.52 5.50
C ALA A 25 -20.61 9.73 4.11
N ARG A 26 -19.82 9.75 3.04
CA ARG A 26 -20.29 9.92 1.65
C ARG A 26 -20.86 8.64 1.04
N ILE A 27 -20.59 7.46 1.62
CA ILE A 27 -21.00 6.16 1.07
C ILE A 27 -22.51 6.09 0.71
N PRO A 28 -23.46 6.52 1.56
CA PRO A 28 -24.89 6.42 1.24
C PRO A 28 -25.33 7.28 0.05
N GLU A 29 -24.69 8.44 -0.13
CA GLU A 29 -24.93 9.32 -1.27
C GLU A 29 -24.35 8.72 -2.55
N VAL A 30 -23.08 8.33 -2.52
CA VAL A 30 -22.39 7.74 -3.68
C VAL A 30 -23.10 6.47 -4.15
N ARG A 31 -23.57 5.61 -3.22
CA ARG A 31 -24.38 4.41 -3.56
C ARG A 31 -25.68 4.73 -4.28
N ARG A 32 -26.32 5.87 -3.98
CA ARG A 32 -27.53 6.32 -4.70
C ARG A 32 -27.18 6.86 -6.09
N ALA A 33 -26.03 7.54 -6.21
CA ALA A 33 -25.56 8.12 -7.46
C ALA A 33 -25.18 7.06 -8.50
N VAL A 34 -24.53 5.96 -8.10
CA VAL A 34 -24.11 4.86 -9.00
C VAL A 34 -25.20 4.37 -9.95
N ARG A 35 -26.48 4.33 -9.52
CA ARG A 35 -27.61 3.86 -10.35
C ARG A 35 -28.22 4.93 -11.26
N ARG A 36 -27.75 6.18 -11.15
CA ARG A 36 -28.41 7.35 -11.74
C ARG A 36 -27.48 8.19 -12.60
N THR A 37 -26.16 7.96 -12.52
CA THR A 37 -25.18 8.75 -13.26
C THR A 37 -25.04 8.29 -14.71
N THR A 38 -24.58 9.19 -15.57
CA THR A 38 -23.87 8.80 -16.80
C THR A 38 -22.46 8.33 -16.41
N ASN A 39 -21.83 7.47 -17.20
CA ASN A 39 -20.49 6.92 -16.91
C ASN A 39 -20.40 6.20 -15.53
N PRO A 40 -21.17 5.12 -15.32
CA PRO A 40 -21.30 4.47 -14.01
C PRO A 40 -19.98 3.95 -13.43
N TRP A 41 -18.98 3.64 -14.26
CA TRP A 41 -17.66 3.20 -13.81
C TRP A 41 -16.95 4.23 -12.92
N TYR A 42 -17.11 5.53 -13.19
CA TYR A 42 -16.54 6.57 -12.32
C TYR A 42 -17.24 6.62 -10.95
N ALA A 43 -18.56 6.45 -10.92
CA ALA A 43 -19.32 6.39 -9.68
C ALA A 43 -19.00 5.12 -8.86
N TRP A 44 -18.81 3.98 -9.54
CA TRP A 44 -18.34 2.75 -8.90
C TRP A 44 -16.94 2.90 -8.32
N ARG A 45 -16.02 3.54 -9.05
CA ARG A 45 -14.68 3.88 -8.53
C ARG A 45 -14.75 4.80 -7.30
N ALA A 46 -15.59 5.83 -7.36
CA ALA A 46 -15.82 6.74 -6.24
C ALA A 46 -16.34 5.98 -5.00
N LEU A 47 -17.29 5.06 -5.20
CA LEU A 47 -17.80 4.20 -4.13
C LEU A 47 -16.69 3.32 -3.54
N ALA A 48 -15.84 2.73 -4.38
CA ALA A 48 -14.73 1.91 -3.95
C ALA A 48 -13.74 2.69 -3.06
N ILE A 49 -13.42 3.93 -3.43
CA ILE A 49 -12.55 4.83 -2.64
C ILE A 49 -13.17 5.08 -1.26
N CYS A 50 -14.44 5.49 -1.19
CA CYS A 50 -15.11 5.73 0.09
C CYS A 50 -15.17 4.47 0.98
N LEU A 51 -15.43 3.31 0.38
CA LEU A 51 -15.46 2.03 1.10
C LEU A 51 -14.09 1.65 1.63
N ARG A 52 -13.03 1.90 0.87
CA ARG A 52 -11.65 1.65 1.29
C ARG A 52 -11.25 2.55 2.47
N SER A 53 -11.57 3.84 2.42
CA SER A 53 -11.35 4.77 3.53
C SER A 53 -12.14 4.39 4.80
N ALA A 54 -13.23 3.64 4.66
CA ALA A 54 -14.00 3.09 5.78
C ALA A 54 -13.49 1.72 6.28
N GLY A 55 -12.37 1.20 5.75
CA GLY A 55 -11.85 -0.14 6.06
C GLY A 55 -12.72 -1.28 5.51
N ARG A 56 -13.71 -1.00 4.66
CA ARG A 56 -14.63 -1.99 4.08
C ARG A 56 -14.05 -2.59 2.79
N TYR A 57 -12.85 -3.16 2.91
CA TYR A 57 -12.00 -3.55 1.79
C TYR A 57 -12.65 -4.54 0.82
N ARG A 58 -13.37 -5.55 1.31
CA ARG A 58 -14.07 -6.51 0.43
C ARG A 58 -15.08 -5.81 -0.49
N GLN A 59 -15.87 -4.90 0.06
CA GLN A 59 -16.89 -4.18 -0.70
C GLN A 59 -16.26 -3.14 -1.64
N ALA A 60 -15.11 -2.57 -1.25
CA ALA A 60 -14.33 -1.72 -2.14
C ALA A 60 -13.84 -2.50 -3.36
N ALA A 61 -13.35 -3.73 -3.16
CA ALA A 61 -12.93 -4.61 -4.25
C ALA A 61 -14.09 -4.92 -5.20
N GLU A 62 -15.25 -5.30 -4.67
CA GLU A 62 -16.47 -5.54 -5.46
C GLU A 62 -16.88 -4.30 -6.27
N ALA A 63 -16.79 -3.09 -5.69
CA ALA A 63 -17.08 -1.85 -6.40
C ALA A 63 -16.06 -1.53 -7.51
N PHE A 64 -14.76 -1.82 -7.30
CA PHE A 64 -13.75 -1.69 -8.35
C PHE A 64 -13.96 -2.69 -9.49
N VAL A 65 -14.35 -3.93 -9.19
CA VAL A 65 -14.73 -4.91 -10.22
C VAL A 65 -15.89 -4.39 -11.06
N GLN A 66 -16.95 -3.88 -10.43
CA GLN A 66 -18.08 -3.26 -11.13
C GLN A 66 -17.67 -2.04 -11.96
N ALA A 67 -16.70 -1.24 -11.50
CA ALA A 67 -16.15 -0.15 -12.29
C ALA A 67 -15.48 -0.68 -13.57
N GLY A 68 -14.69 -1.74 -13.47
CA GLY A 68 -14.06 -2.40 -14.62
C GLY A 68 -15.07 -3.00 -15.60
N GLU A 69 -16.07 -3.73 -15.11
CA GLU A 69 -17.09 -4.38 -15.96
C GLU A 69 -17.94 -3.40 -16.76
N THR A 70 -18.13 -2.19 -16.25
CA THR A 70 -18.94 -1.14 -16.89
C THR A 70 -18.12 -0.14 -17.70
N CYS A 71 -16.78 -0.18 -17.62
CA CYS A 71 -15.91 0.79 -18.28
C CYS A 71 -15.67 0.40 -19.75
N PRO A 72 -15.95 1.30 -20.71
CA PRO A 72 -15.64 1.05 -22.12
C PRO A 72 -14.15 1.24 -22.45
N ASP A 73 -13.38 1.87 -21.57
CA ASP A 73 -11.95 2.15 -21.77
C ASP A 73 -11.09 1.00 -21.19
N PRO A 74 -10.30 0.29 -22.03
CA PRO A 74 -9.47 -0.81 -21.57
C PRO A 74 -8.38 -0.41 -20.58
N LEU A 75 -7.77 0.78 -20.73
CA LEU A 75 -6.70 1.25 -19.86
C LEU A 75 -7.23 1.60 -18.46
N LEU A 76 -8.40 2.23 -18.40
CA LEU A 76 -9.09 2.49 -17.13
C LEU A 76 -9.57 1.19 -16.47
N THR A 77 -10.01 0.21 -17.25
CA THR A 77 -10.41 -1.11 -16.74
C THR A 77 -9.28 -1.78 -15.97
N TRP A 78 -8.04 -1.75 -16.48
CA TRP A 78 -6.88 -2.28 -15.76
C TRP A 78 -6.61 -1.55 -14.46
N SER A 79 -6.76 -0.23 -14.45
CA SER A 79 -6.61 0.59 -13.25
C SER A 79 -7.64 0.23 -12.17
N TYR A 80 -8.87 -0.08 -12.56
CA TYR A 80 -9.91 -0.53 -11.62
C TYR A 80 -9.63 -1.94 -11.10
N ARG A 81 -9.19 -2.86 -11.97
CA ARG A 81 -8.79 -4.22 -11.54
C ARG A 81 -7.63 -4.17 -10.54
N LEU A 82 -6.64 -3.30 -10.73
CA LEU A 82 -5.58 -3.08 -9.75
C LEU A 82 -6.12 -2.65 -8.38
N GLY A 83 -7.04 -1.67 -8.37
CA GLY A 83 -7.71 -1.26 -7.13
C GLY A 83 -8.48 -2.39 -6.44
N ALA A 84 -9.04 -3.32 -7.22
CA ALA A 84 -9.69 -4.52 -6.68
C ALA A 84 -8.67 -5.53 -6.12
N VAL A 85 -7.51 -5.74 -6.75
CA VAL A 85 -6.42 -6.60 -6.22
C VAL A 85 -6.02 -6.11 -4.83
N ASP A 86 -5.65 -4.83 -4.70
CA ASP A 86 -5.24 -4.25 -3.42
C ASP A 86 -6.33 -4.41 -2.36
N SER A 87 -7.58 -4.13 -2.72
CA SER A 87 -8.72 -4.19 -1.81
C SER A 87 -9.06 -5.63 -1.39
N TYR A 88 -8.92 -6.61 -2.28
CA TYR A 88 -9.08 -8.01 -1.91
C TYR A 88 -7.97 -8.47 -0.96
N GLY A 89 -6.71 -8.08 -1.23
CA GLY A 89 -5.58 -8.37 -0.35
C GLY A 89 -5.80 -7.83 1.07
N GLN A 90 -6.15 -6.56 1.20
CA GLN A 90 -6.45 -5.92 2.50
C GLN A 90 -7.65 -6.54 3.22
N SER A 91 -8.58 -7.17 2.48
CA SER A 91 -9.72 -7.88 3.09
C SER A 91 -9.42 -9.31 3.54
N GLY A 92 -8.19 -9.80 3.32
CA GLY A 92 -7.80 -11.20 3.56
C GLY A 92 -8.31 -12.18 2.50
N ARG A 93 -8.88 -11.69 1.39
CA ARG A 93 -9.36 -12.52 0.27
C ARG A 93 -8.24 -12.79 -0.73
N TYR A 94 -7.14 -13.35 -0.24
CA TYR A 94 -5.89 -13.48 -0.99
C TYR A 94 -6.05 -14.27 -2.30
N SER A 95 -6.81 -15.36 -2.32
CA SER A 95 -7.05 -16.15 -3.54
C SER A 95 -7.65 -15.30 -4.67
N ALA A 96 -8.66 -14.48 -4.37
CA ALA A 96 -9.30 -13.60 -5.35
C ALA A 96 -8.33 -12.48 -5.82
N ALA A 97 -7.52 -11.95 -4.90
CA ALA A 97 -6.49 -10.98 -5.25
C ALA A 97 -5.42 -11.59 -6.17
N PHE A 98 -4.97 -12.82 -5.91
CA PHE A 98 -3.98 -13.53 -6.74
C PHE A 98 -4.54 -13.86 -8.12
N GLU A 99 -5.75 -14.40 -8.21
CA GLU A 99 -6.43 -14.69 -9.48
C GLU A 99 -6.54 -13.43 -10.34
N LEU A 100 -6.98 -12.32 -9.74
CA LEU A 100 -7.13 -11.07 -10.47
C LEU A 100 -5.78 -10.43 -10.85
N ALA A 101 -4.77 -10.50 -9.98
CA ALA A 101 -3.42 -10.03 -10.30
C ALA A 101 -2.83 -10.82 -11.47
N ASN A 102 -2.92 -12.15 -11.43
CA ASN A 102 -2.45 -13.02 -12.51
C ASN A 102 -3.20 -12.76 -13.81
N LEU A 103 -4.53 -12.54 -13.76
CA LEU A 103 -5.30 -12.13 -14.93
C LEU A 103 -4.73 -10.86 -15.57
N ILE A 104 -4.33 -9.86 -14.78
CA ILE A 104 -3.70 -8.64 -15.32
C ILE A 104 -2.35 -8.96 -15.95
N LEU A 105 -1.51 -9.74 -15.27
CA LEU A 105 -0.17 -10.11 -15.73
C LEU A 105 -0.19 -10.96 -17.01
N ASP A 106 -1.16 -11.86 -17.15
CA ASP A 106 -1.32 -12.72 -18.34
C ASP A 106 -1.78 -11.95 -19.57
N ASN A 107 -2.42 -10.78 -19.38
CA ASN A 107 -3.01 -9.99 -20.46
C ASN A 107 -2.24 -8.71 -20.79
N LEU A 108 -1.22 -8.35 -20.01
CA LEU A 108 -0.42 -7.15 -20.22
C LEU A 108 1.06 -7.48 -20.36
N PRO A 109 1.76 -6.94 -21.38
CA PRO A 109 3.19 -7.16 -21.50
C PRO A 109 3.97 -6.30 -20.49
N PRO A 110 5.23 -6.65 -20.18
CA PRO A 110 6.13 -5.83 -19.35
C PRO A 110 6.40 -4.41 -19.88
N ALA A 111 6.04 -4.11 -21.12
CA ALA A 111 6.06 -2.75 -21.68
C ALA A 111 4.94 -1.85 -21.13
N SER A 112 3.89 -2.43 -20.53
CA SER A 112 2.80 -1.69 -19.90
C SER A 112 3.15 -1.36 -18.45
N ILE A 113 2.98 -0.10 -18.04
CA ILE A 113 3.16 0.30 -16.64
C ILE A 113 2.19 -0.43 -15.69
N GLN A 114 1.00 -0.78 -16.17
CA GLN A 114 0.00 -1.50 -15.38
C GLN A 114 0.44 -2.93 -15.06
N TYR A 115 1.33 -3.54 -15.85
CA TYR A 115 1.95 -4.82 -15.53
C TYR A 115 2.82 -4.71 -14.27
N TRP A 116 3.66 -3.67 -14.19
CA TRP A 116 4.51 -3.44 -13.02
C TRP A 116 3.72 -3.05 -11.77
N ARG A 117 2.65 -2.28 -11.93
CA ARG A 117 1.69 -2.01 -10.85
C ARG A 117 0.97 -3.29 -10.36
N ALA A 118 0.66 -4.22 -11.27
CA ALA A 118 0.08 -5.51 -10.89
C ALA A 118 1.07 -6.36 -10.10
N ARG A 119 2.35 -6.36 -10.48
CA ARG A 119 3.42 -7.02 -9.71
C ARG A 119 3.59 -6.42 -8.31
N LEU A 120 3.50 -5.09 -8.18
CA LEU A 120 3.51 -4.42 -6.89
C LEU A 120 2.30 -4.83 -6.03
N ALA A 121 1.09 -4.77 -6.58
CA ALA A 121 -0.14 -5.18 -5.89
C ALA A 121 -0.11 -6.66 -5.46
N LEU A 122 0.44 -7.53 -6.32
CA LEU A 122 0.67 -8.94 -6.03
C LEU A 122 1.68 -9.11 -4.87
N GLY A 123 2.82 -8.40 -4.91
CA GLY A 123 3.82 -8.42 -3.85
C GLY A 123 3.24 -7.99 -2.49
N ASN A 124 2.47 -6.90 -2.46
CA ASN A 124 1.76 -6.46 -1.26
C ASN A 124 0.75 -7.49 -0.76
N THR A 125 0.00 -8.12 -1.66
CA THR A 125 -0.95 -9.19 -1.29
C THR A 125 -0.23 -10.41 -0.73
N LEU A 126 0.92 -10.79 -1.31
CA LEU A 126 1.75 -11.89 -0.83
C LEU A 126 2.32 -11.62 0.56
N LEU A 127 2.77 -10.39 0.83
CA LEU A 127 3.18 -9.94 2.17
C LEU A 127 2.05 -10.07 3.18
N LEU A 128 0.85 -9.57 2.85
CA LEU A 128 -0.31 -9.69 3.73
C LEU A 128 -0.71 -11.15 3.98
N ALA A 129 -0.41 -12.05 3.04
CA ALA A 129 -0.62 -13.49 3.17
C ALA A 129 0.53 -14.24 3.85
N GLY A 130 1.61 -13.56 4.28
CA GLY A 130 2.79 -14.17 4.90
C GLY A 130 3.65 -14.99 3.93
N ARG A 131 3.61 -14.69 2.63
CA ARG A 131 4.33 -15.42 1.56
C ARG A 131 5.55 -14.62 1.11
N ASP A 132 6.45 -14.33 2.05
CA ASP A 132 7.52 -13.32 1.87
C ASP A 132 8.47 -13.64 0.72
N ARG A 133 8.91 -14.90 0.59
CA ARG A 133 9.79 -15.32 -0.52
C ARG A 133 9.15 -15.15 -1.90
N GLU A 134 7.84 -15.30 -1.99
CA GLU A 134 7.09 -15.05 -3.23
C GLU A 134 6.90 -13.56 -3.47
N ALA A 135 6.69 -12.78 -2.41
CA ALA A 135 6.64 -11.33 -2.50
C ALA A 135 7.96 -10.76 -3.03
N VAL A 136 9.11 -11.24 -2.53
CA VAL A 136 10.44 -10.84 -3.05
C VAL A 136 10.52 -11.08 -4.57
N ARG A 137 10.12 -12.27 -5.05
CA ARG A 137 10.12 -12.56 -6.50
C ARG A 137 9.18 -11.65 -7.29
N ALA A 138 7.98 -11.39 -6.77
CA ALA A 138 7.05 -10.49 -7.44
C ALA A 138 7.62 -9.06 -7.56
N LEU A 139 8.36 -8.61 -6.54
CA LEU A 139 8.87 -7.24 -6.39
C LEU A 139 10.28 -6.99 -6.95
N GLU A 140 10.99 -8.03 -7.41
CA GLU A 140 12.43 -7.96 -7.71
C GLU A 140 12.86 -6.80 -8.62
N ASP A 141 12.08 -6.46 -9.64
CA ASP A 141 12.37 -5.36 -10.59
C ASP A 141 11.32 -4.24 -10.58
N THR A 142 10.38 -4.23 -9.62
CA THR A 142 9.21 -3.34 -9.72
C THR A 142 9.59 -1.88 -9.53
N ALA A 143 10.50 -1.57 -8.61
CA ALA A 143 10.91 -0.20 -8.31
C ALA A 143 11.63 0.45 -9.49
N GLU A 144 12.42 -0.31 -10.24
CA GLU A 144 13.21 0.16 -11.39
C GLU A 144 12.35 0.40 -12.64
N ARG A 145 11.07 0.01 -12.60
CA ARG A 145 10.12 0.06 -13.73
C ARG A 145 8.96 1.01 -13.50
N LEU A 146 8.90 1.60 -12.32
CA LEU A 146 7.89 2.57 -11.91
C LEU A 146 8.54 3.95 -11.78
N GLU A 147 7.73 4.99 -11.93
CA GLU A 147 8.15 6.36 -11.64
C GLU A 147 7.86 6.69 -10.16
N GLU A 148 8.51 7.71 -9.61
CA GLU A 148 8.17 8.19 -8.27
C GLU A 148 6.74 8.77 -8.24
N PRO A 149 5.96 8.56 -7.17
CA PRO A 149 6.33 7.91 -5.90
C PRO A 149 6.11 6.38 -5.89
N GLU A 150 5.64 5.79 -6.98
CA GLU A 150 5.31 4.35 -7.05
C GLU A 150 6.56 3.47 -6.91
N ALA A 151 7.71 3.95 -7.42
CA ALA A 151 9.00 3.31 -7.21
C ALA A 151 9.36 3.23 -5.71
N SER A 152 9.19 4.31 -4.94
CA SER A 152 9.37 4.28 -3.49
C SER A 152 8.42 3.32 -2.76
N TRP A 153 7.17 3.19 -3.20
CA TRP A 153 6.24 2.18 -2.65
C TRP A 153 6.70 0.75 -2.95
N ALA A 154 7.22 0.52 -4.15
CA ALA A 154 7.79 -0.77 -4.53
C ALA A 154 9.04 -1.12 -3.70
N ARG A 155 9.95 -0.16 -3.47
CA ARG A 155 11.10 -0.36 -2.57
C ARG A 155 10.66 -0.66 -1.15
N LEU A 156 9.63 0.03 -0.63
CA LEU A 156 9.12 -0.24 0.71
C LEU A 156 8.55 -1.66 0.84
N ALA A 157 7.77 -2.09 -0.16
CA ALA A 157 7.24 -3.46 -0.20
C ALA A 157 8.38 -4.49 -0.30
N ARG A 158 9.36 -4.27 -1.18
CA ARG A 158 10.50 -5.19 -1.38
C ARG A 158 11.36 -5.28 -0.12
N SER A 159 11.65 -4.14 0.51
CA SER A 159 12.33 -4.05 1.80
C SER A 159 11.60 -4.86 2.88
N SER A 160 10.29 -4.67 3.00
CA SER A 160 9.46 -5.42 3.96
C SER A 160 9.52 -6.93 3.70
N ALA A 161 9.46 -7.35 2.43
CA ALA A 161 9.54 -8.76 2.05
C ALA A 161 10.92 -9.37 2.32
N MET A 162 12.00 -8.58 2.18
CA MET A 162 13.37 -9.05 2.40
C MET A 162 13.75 -9.20 3.87
N LEU A 163 13.19 -8.37 4.77
CA LEU A 163 13.35 -8.54 6.21
C LEU A 163 12.92 -9.94 6.67
N PHE A 164 11.78 -10.41 6.18
CA PHE A 164 11.25 -11.74 6.49
C PHE A 164 11.75 -12.84 5.53
N GLY A 165 12.16 -12.45 4.33
CA GLY A 165 12.70 -13.33 3.29
C GLY A 165 14.15 -13.76 3.53
N GLY A 166 14.88 -13.05 4.39
CA GLY A 166 16.23 -13.42 4.85
C GLY A 166 17.38 -12.63 4.20
N ASP A 167 17.12 -11.45 3.65
CA ASP A 167 18.17 -10.55 3.12
C ASP A 167 18.08 -9.16 3.76
N PRO A 168 18.54 -9.00 5.01
CA PRO A 168 18.46 -7.73 5.73
C PRO A 168 19.33 -6.64 5.07
N GLN A 169 20.42 -7.01 4.39
CA GLN A 169 21.28 -6.03 3.73
C GLN A 169 20.54 -5.36 2.56
N ARG A 170 19.90 -6.14 1.69
CA ARG A 170 19.13 -5.57 0.58
C ARG A 170 17.86 -4.86 1.06
N ALA A 171 17.26 -5.34 2.16
CA ALA A 171 16.15 -4.63 2.81
C ALA A 171 16.54 -3.22 3.28
N LEU A 172 17.75 -3.06 3.84
CA LEU A 172 18.30 -1.78 4.27
C LEU A 172 18.58 -0.86 3.08
N GLU A 173 19.14 -1.39 2.00
CA GLU A 173 19.42 -0.63 0.77
C GLU A 173 18.14 -0.06 0.16
N ASP A 174 17.10 -0.90 0.02
CA ASP A 174 15.79 -0.46 -0.48
C ASP A 174 15.15 0.60 0.42
N ALA A 175 15.20 0.39 1.74
CA ALA A 175 14.64 1.34 2.69
C ALA A 175 15.33 2.71 2.60
N ARG A 176 16.66 2.74 2.49
CA ARG A 176 17.44 3.98 2.37
C ARG A 176 17.29 4.66 1.01
N ALA A 177 16.95 3.91 -0.03
CA ALA A 177 16.73 4.43 -1.39
C ALA A 177 15.32 5.01 -1.62
N ILE A 178 14.45 5.01 -0.60
CA ILE A 178 13.13 5.65 -0.68
C ILE A 178 13.29 7.17 -0.70
N ASP A 179 12.68 7.83 -1.68
CA ASP A 179 12.69 9.27 -1.83
C ASP A 179 11.29 9.83 -1.60
N MET A 180 10.94 9.98 -0.33
CA MET A 180 9.65 10.51 0.10
C MET A 180 9.85 11.64 1.11
N PRO A 181 8.92 12.63 1.15
CA PRO A 181 9.01 13.73 2.10
C PRO A 181 9.18 13.24 3.53
N GLU A 182 10.01 13.94 4.29
CA GLU A 182 10.12 13.77 5.74
C GLU A 182 8.74 13.89 6.38
N GLY A 183 8.48 13.04 7.37
CA GLY A 183 7.18 12.96 8.01
C GLY A 183 6.07 12.32 7.16
N SER A 184 6.31 11.84 5.93
CA SER A 184 5.32 10.98 5.27
C SER A 184 5.26 9.59 5.94
N THR A 185 4.10 8.91 5.90
CA THR A 185 3.97 7.55 6.45
C THR A 185 4.90 6.56 5.74
N VAL A 186 5.09 6.70 4.42
CA VAL A 186 6.00 5.83 3.63
C VAL A 186 7.45 6.01 4.10
N ARG A 187 7.89 7.26 4.32
CA ARG A 187 9.22 7.53 4.90
C ARG A 187 9.35 6.88 6.28
N GLY A 188 8.36 7.05 7.16
CA GLY A 188 8.43 6.44 8.50
C GLY A 188 8.47 4.91 8.49
N LEU A 189 7.73 4.27 7.59
CA LEU A 189 7.80 2.82 7.39
C LEU A 189 9.15 2.38 6.83
N ALA A 190 9.78 3.17 5.96
CA ALA A 190 11.12 2.91 5.47
C ALA A 190 12.15 2.92 6.60
N GLU A 191 12.09 3.91 7.49
CA GLU A 191 13.01 4.02 8.63
C GLU A 191 12.82 2.87 9.63
N ILE A 192 11.57 2.45 9.86
CA ILE A 192 11.28 1.24 10.65
C ILE A 192 11.95 0.01 10.00
N ASN A 193 11.80 -0.17 8.69
CA ASN A 193 12.41 -1.30 7.99
C ASN A 193 13.94 -1.25 8.02
N ALA A 194 14.53 -0.07 7.81
CA ALA A 194 15.97 0.14 7.90
C ALA A 194 16.50 -0.22 9.29
N ALA A 195 15.81 0.18 10.35
CA ALA A 195 16.21 -0.13 11.71
C ALA A 195 16.13 -1.63 12.02
N TYR A 196 15.06 -2.31 11.60
CA TYR A 196 14.98 -3.77 11.73
C TYR A 196 16.12 -4.48 10.98
N ALA A 197 16.44 -4.03 9.77
CA ALA A 197 17.56 -4.56 9.02
C ALA A 197 18.90 -4.33 9.75
N LEU A 198 19.12 -3.13 10.30
CA LEU A 198 20.33 -2.80 11.07
C LEU A 198 20.46 -3.69 12.32
N VAL A 199 19.38 -3.94 13.05
CA VAL A 199 19.39 -4.88 14.19
C VAL A 199 19.79 -6.29 13.73
N LEU A 200 19.19 -6.79 12.64
CA LEU A 200 19.52 -8.11 12.08
C LEU A 200 20.97 -8.21 11.58
N LEU A 201 21.58 -7.09 11.20
CA LEU A 201 22.98 -6.99 10.78
C LEU A 201 23.95 -6.76 11.96
N GLY A 202 23.46 -6.73 13.20
CA GLY A 202 24.28 -6.50 14.39
C GLY A 202 24.69 -5.03 14.61
N ARG A 203 24.01 -4.09 13.95
CA ARG A 203 24.25 -2.63 13.99
C ARG A 203 23.16 -1.92 14.77
N ALA A 204 22.87 -2.43 15.96
CA ALA A 204 21.74 -1.98 16.78
C ALA A 204 21.89 -0.53 17.29
N ASP A 205 23.11 -0.04 17.43
CA ASP A 205 23.42 1.36 17.74
C ASP A 205 22.94 2.31 16.64
N GLU A 206 23.20 1.98 15.37
CA GLU A 206 22.68 2.75 14.24
C GLU A 206 21.16 2.68 14.14
N ALA A 207 20.57 1.53 14.46
CA ALA A 207 19.11 1.36 14.48
C ALA A 207 18.44 2.30 15.49
N LEU A 208 18.98 2.42 16.71
CA LEU A 208 18.45 3.34 17.72
C LEU A 208 18.49 4.80 17.26
N ILE A 209 19.63 5.22 16.72
CA ILE A 209 19.80 6.60 16.22
C ILE A 209 18.77 6.91 15.12
N ALA A 210 18.54 5.97 14.21
CA ALA A 210 17.59 6.15 13.10
C ALA A 210 16.12 6.16 13.57
N LEU A 211 15.77 5.42 14.63
CA LEU A 211 14.39 5.32 15.12
C LEU A 211 13.96 6.47 16.03
N GLU A 212 14.90 7.15 16.69
CA GLU A 212 14.60 8.20 17.66
C GLU A 212 13.65 9.29 17.11
N PRO A 213 13.86 9.84 15.89
CA PRO A 213 12.95 10.85 15.32
C PRO A 213 11.53 10.32 15.05
N TRP A 214 11.36 9.01 14.97
CA TRP A 214 10.09 8.35 14.67
C TRP A 214 9.33 7.91 15.92
N ARG A 215 9.96 8.00 17.10
CA ARG A 215 9.31 7.71 18.38
C ARG A 215 8.17 8.71 18.59
N GLY A 216 6.94 8.22 18.59
CA GLY A 216 5.75 9.07 18.78
C GLY A 216 5.42 10.00 17.60
N HIS A 217 6.07 9.86 16.44
CA HIS A 217 5.89 10.78 15.33
C HIS A 217 4.44 10.81 14.82
N ALA A 218 3.90 12.02 14.60
CA ALA A 218 2.46 12.22 14.36
C ALA A 218 1.95 11.63 13.04
N SER A 219 2.84 11.38 12.08
CA SER A 219 2.48 10.79 10.78
C SER A 219 2.37 9.27 10.79
N LEU A 220 2.78 8.63 11.88
CA LEU A 220 2.58 7.21 12.11
C LEU A 220 1.27 7.02 12.84
N ASP A 221 0.48 6.05 12.42
CA ASP A 221 -0.65 5.58 13.20
C ASP A 221 -0.18 4.85 14.47
N GLU A 222 -1.13 4.51 15.34
CA GLU A 222 -0.84 3.85 16.60
C GLU A 222 -0.11 2.51 16.42
N ALA A 223 -0.47 1.75 15.38
CA ALA A 223 0.18 0.48 15.09
C ALA A 223 1.67 0.68 14.73
N ASN A 224 1.97 1.66 13.88
CA ASN A 224 3.34 1.92 13.46
C ASN A 224 4.18 2.59 14.54
N ARG A 225 3.59 3.44 15.40
CA ARG A 225 4.29 3.93 16.61
C ARG A 225 4.68 2.80 17.55
N ARG A 226 3.83 1.78 17.71
CA ARG A 226 4.18 0.58 18.48
C ARG A 226 5.29 -0.23 17.82
N ARG A 227 5.31 -0.33 16.48
CA ARG A 227 6.41 -0.98 15.74
C ARG A 227 7.74 -0.25 15.97
N VAL A 228 7.74 1.08 15.97
CA VAL A 228 8.94 1.87 16.35
C VAL A 228 9.38 1.53 17.77
N ALA A 229 8.46 1.56 18.73
CA ALA A 229 8.80 1.25 20.14
C ALA A 229 9.36 -0.17 20.31
N LEU A 230 8.80 -1.17 19.61
CA LEU A 230 9.31 -2.53 19.60
C LEU A 230 10.72 -2.61 18.98
N ALA A 231 10.93 -1.95 17.83
CA ALA A 231 12.24 -1.94 17.18
C ALA A 231 13.32 -1.25 18.03
N ILE A 232 12.96 -0.18 18.76
CA ILE A 232 13.83 0.45 19.76
C ILE A 232 14.15 -0.54 20.87
N GLY A 233 13.14 -1.22 21.43
CA GLY A 233 13.33 -2.24 22.46
C GLY A 233 14.26 -3.37 22.03
N ASP A 234 14.05 -3.92 20.82
CA ASP A 234 14.89 -4.96 20.23
C ASP A 234 16.34 -4.48 20.06
N ALA A 235 16.54 -3.25 19.60
CA ALA A 235 17.86 -2.66 19.44
C ALA A 235 18.54 -2.41 20.81
N SER A 236 17.81 -1.90 21.80
CA SER A 236 18.32 -1.70 23.17
C SER A 236 18.72 -3.02 23.84
N LEU A 237 17.92 -4.07 23.65
CA LEU A 237 18.25 -5.41 24.13
C LEU A 237 19.51 -5.97 23.45
N ALA A 238 19.64 -5.79 22.14
CA ALA A 238 20.83 -6.20 21.39
C ALA A 238 22.12 -5.50 21.86
N LEU A 239 22.02 -4.29 22.42
CA LEU A 239 23.13 -3.54 23.02
C LEU A 239 23.37 -3.84 24.51
N GLY A 240 22.57 -4.72 25.12
CA GLY A 240 22.67 -5.00 26.56
C GLY A 240 22.19 -3.85 27.45
N MET A 241 21.27 -3.02 26.95
CA MET A 241 20.67 -1.87 27.65
C MET A 241 19.18 -2.11 27.96
N PRO A 242 18.81 -3.10 28.80
CA PRO A 242 17.41 -3.49 29.00
C PRO A 242 16.56 -2.38 29.63
N GLU A 243 17.16 -1.47 30.38
CA GLU A 243 16.48 -0.31 30.98
C GLU A 243 16.01 0.70 29.92
N ALA A 244 16.75 0.84 28.82
CA ALA A 244 16.41 1.71 27.69
C ALA A 244 15.28 1.12 26.82
N ALA A 245 14.98 -0.18 26.96
CA ALA A 245 13.92 -0.86 26.21
C ALA A 245 12.50 -0.59 26.77
N LEU A 246 12.39 0.02 27.95
CA LEU A 246 11.12 0.24 28.67
C LEU A 246 10.59 1.69 28.57
N VAL A 247 11.27 2.56 27.81
CA VAL A 247 10.98 4.01 27.68
C VAL A 247 10.54 4.38 26.26
#